data_AF-A0A552WU37-F1
#
_entry.id   AF-A0A552WU37-F1
#
_cell.length_a   1.000
_cell.length_b   1.000
_cell.length_c   1.000
_cell.angle_alpha   90.00
_cell.angle_beta   90.00
_cell.angle_gamma   90.00
#
_symmetry.space_group_name_H-M   'P 1'
#
loop_
_entity.id
_entity.type
_entity.pdbx_description
1 polymer ?
#
loop_
_entity_poly.entity_id
_entity_poly.type
_entity_poly.pdbx_seq_one_letter_code
_entity_poly.pdbx_strand_id
1 'polypeptide(L)'
;MDLDVGTLLSTIIGGFIAVASSWLFGLRQRRWQKEDTERALTATRDAEVRKRADEKADEVLTELDALERLLLGRIRLTGYLWPPDPEVSFAVKDTLNRLGRATQYLQQPLRMHLDLARRILNDADPMRGHGFLREAPVTVGHHVVDHARDIVGKYLRNEPVPPELDERHRNYEKAWQTLQDYNDWMVERAEAEAEAQAVRAANEAALGDAC
;
A
#
# COMPACT_ATOMS: atom_id res chain seq x y z
N MET A 1 -8.24 16.73 -88.64
CA MET A 1 -7.73 16.90 -87.27
C MET A 1 -7.42 15.52 -86.77
N ASP A 2 -6.17 15.08 -86.94
CA ASP A 2 -5.72 13.78 -86.47
C ASP A 2 -5.39 13.91 -84.99
N LEU A 3 -6.26 13.34 -84.15
CA LEU A 3 -5.99 13.16 -82.73
C LEU A 3 -4.91 12.09 -82.61
N ASP A 4 -3.71 12.51 -82.22
CA ASP A 4 -2.56 11.65 -82.02
C ASP A 4 -2.88 10.59 -80.95
N VAL A 5 -2.80 9.32 -81.35
CA VAL A 5 -3.05 8.15 -80.51
C VAL A 5 -2.13 8.14 -79.29
N GLY A 6 -0.94 8.74 -79.41
CA GLY A 6 0.00 8.93 -78.30
C GLY A 6 -0.54 9.81 -77.18
N THR A 7 -1.33 10.84 -77.51
CA THR A 7 -1.91 11.75 -76.51
C THR A 7 -3.11 11.11 -75.80
N LEU A 8 -3.92 10.32 -76.50
CA LEU A 8 -5.03 9.56 -75.89
C LEU A 8 -4.52 8.50 -74.89
N LEU A 9 -3.46 7.76 -75.24
CA LEU A 9 -2.85 6.76 -74.35
C LEU A 9 -2.21 7.40 -73.12
N SER A 10 -1.50 8.53 -73.26
CA SER A 10 -0.89 9.20 -72.10
C SER A 10 -1.93 9.74 -71.12
N THR A 11 -3.07 10.23 -71.62
CA THR A 11 -4.16 10.76 -70.80
C THR A 11 -4.88 9.64 -70.03
N ILE A 12 -5.11 8.50 -70.67
CA ILE A 12 -5.72 7.32 -70.02
C ILE A 12 -4.80 6.75 -68.94
N ILE A 13 -3.50 6.58 -69.25
CA ILE A 13 -2.51 6.07 -68.29
C ILE A 13 -2.32 7.05 -67.12
N GLY A 14 -2.22 8.35 -67.40
CA GLY A 14 -2.11 9.39 -66.38
C GLY A 14 -3.33 9.44 -65.47
N GLY A 15 -4.55 9.31 -66.03
CA GLY A 15 -5.79 9.22 -65.26
C GLY A 15 -5.83 7.98 -64.35
N PHE A 16 -5.38 6.83 -64.85
CA PHE A 16 -5.37 5.59 -64.06
C PHE A 16 -4.36 5.65 -62.90
N ILE A 17 -3.17 6.21 -63.13
CA ILE A 17 -2.15 6.40 -62.10
C ILE A 17 -2.65 7.38 -61.02
N ALA A 18 -3.33 8.46 -61.40
CA ALA A 18 -3.89 9.42 -60.45
C ALA A 18 -4.96 8.78 -59.56
N VAL A 19 -5.87 7.99 -60.13
CA VAL A 19 -6.93 7.28 -59.37
C VAL A 19 -6.33 6.22 -58.45
N ALA A 20 -5.38 5.41 -58.95
CA ALA A 20 -4.70 4.38 -58.15
C ALA A 20 -3.90 5.01 -56.99
N SER A 21 -3.22 6.13 -57.25
CA SER A 21 -2.48 6.87 -56.22
C SER A 21 -3.42 7.46 -55.17
N SER A 22 -4.55 8.04 -55.57
CA SER A 22 -5.56 8.55 -54.64
C SER A 22 -6.18 7.44 -53.77
N TRP A 23 -6.37 6.25 -54.34
CA TRP A 23 -6.94 5.10 -53.61
C TRP A 23 -5.96 4.53 -52.58
N LEU A 24 -4.69 4.36 -52.97
CA LEU A 24 -3.60 3.95 -52.07
C LEU A 24 -3.38 4.98 -50.95
N PHE A 25 -3.42 6.27 -51.28
CA PHE A 25 -3.27 7.35 -50.30
C PHE A 25 -4.44 7.35 -49.31
N GLY A 26 -5.68 7.19 -49.79
CA GLY A 26 -6.86 7.08 -48.94
C GLY A 26 -6.84 5.86 -48.00
N LEU A 27 -6.39 4.70 -48.48
CA LEU A 27 -6.20 3.51 -47.63
C LEU A 27 -5.14 3.72 -46.56
N ARG A 28 -4.02 4.35 -46.93
CA ARG A 28 -2.93 4.66 -45.99
C ARG A 28 -3.39 5.67 -44.95
N GLN A 29 -4.09 6.73 -45.35
CA GLN A 29 -4.61 7.74 -44.43
C GLN A 29 -5.62 7.15 -43.44
N ARG A 30 -6.48 6.21 -43.86
CA ARG A 30 -7.39 5.50 -42.95
C ARG A 30 -6.67 4.61 -41.94
N ARG A 31 -5.58 3.93 -42.33
CA ARG A 31 -4.75 3.15 -41.39
C ARG A 31 -4.10 4.06 -40.34
N TRP A 32 -3.53 5.18 -40.78
CA TRP A 32 -2.90 6.14 -39.87
C TRP A 32 -3.91 6.73 -38.89
N GLN A 33 -5.10 7.13 -39.36
CA GLN A 33 -6.18 7.59 -38.48
C GLN A 33 -6.63 6.51 -37.48
N LYS A 34 -6.65 5.24 -37.89
CA LYS A 34 -6.99 4.13 -37.00
C LYS A 34 -5.92 3.91 -35.92
N GLU A 35 -4.64 3.93 -36.30
CA GLU A 35 -3.53 3.81 -35.34
C GLU A 35 -3.48 4.99 -34.36
N ASP A 36 -3.71 6.22 -34.84
CA ASP A 36 -3.74 7.41 -33.99
C ASP A 36 -4.95 7.42 -33.05
N THR A 37 -6.12 6.95 -33.51
CA THR A 37 -7.29 6.79 -32.63
C THR A 37 -7.11 5.69 -31.60
N GLU A 38 -6.49 4.56 -31.95
CA GLU A 38 -6.14 3.51 -31.01
C GLU A 38 -5.14 4.00 -29.95
N ARG A 39 -4.09 4.73 -30.36
CA ARG A 39 -3.13 5.37 -29.43
C ARG A 39 -3.78 6.42 -28.53
N ALA A 40 -4.67 7.23 -29.08
CA ALA A 40 -5.42 8.23 -28.30
C ALA A 40 -6.33 7.54 -27.28
N LEU A 41 -7.02 6.46 -27.66
CA LEU A 41 -7.86 5.69 -26.76
C LEU A 41 -7.06 5.01 -25.64
N THR A 42 -5.89 4.44 -25.94
CA THR A 42 -5.00 3.89 -24.90
C THR A 42 -4.49 4.98 -23.97
N ALA A 43 -4.02 6.11 -24.51
CA ALA A 43 -3.56 7.24 -23.69
C ALA A 43 -4.67 7.80 -22.79
N THR A 44 -5.92 7.84 -23.29
CA THR A 44 -7.08 8.29 -22.49
C THR A 44 -7.39 7.30 -21.37
N ARG A 45 -7.32 5.99 -21.64
CA ARG A 45 -7.50 4.94 -20.63
C ARG A 45 -6.40 4.98 -19.58
N ASP A 46 -5.15 5.15 -19.99
CA ASP A 46 -4.00 5.22 -19.08
C ASP A 46 -4.10 6.46 -18.18
N ALA A 47 -4.53 7.60 -18.73
CA ALA A 47 -4.80 8.81 -17.95
C ALA A 47 -5.95 8.61 -16.96
N GLU A 48 -7.02 7.91 -17.34
CA GLU A 48 -8.14 7.61 -16.44
C GLU A 48 -7.74 6.65 -15.32
N VAL A 49 -6.95 5.61 -15.64
CA VAL A 49 -6.39 4.68 -14.65
C VAL A 49 -5.47 5.41 -13.69
N ARG A 50 -4.60 6.29 -14.20
CA ARG A 50 -3.70 7.09 -13.37
C ARG A 50 -4.48 8.02 -12.46
N LYS A 51 -5.48 8.72 -12.98
CA LYS A 51 -6.35 9.61 -12.19
C LYS A 51 -7.02 8.87 -11.03
N ARG A 52 -7.58 7.68 -11.29
CA ARG A 52 -8.18 6.85 -10.23
C ARG A 52 -7.15 6.40 -9.19
N ALA A 53 -5.93 6.07 -9.64
CA ALA A 53 -4.86 5.69 -8.73
C ALA A 53 -4.39 6.86 -7.87
N ASP A 54 -4.33 8.08 -8.42
CA ASP A 54 -4.02 9.30 -7.68
C ASP A 54 -5.11 9.63 -6.66
N GLU A 55 -6.40 9.55 -7.03
CA GLU A 55 -7.53 9.72 -6.11
C GLU A 55 -7.45 8.73 -4.93
N LYS A 56 -7.07 7.47 -5.19
CA LYS A 56 -6.87 6.47 -4.14
C LYS A 56 -5.63 6.69 -3.30
N ALA A 57 -4.54 7.18 -3.90
CA ALA A 57 -3.34 7.55 -3.16
C ALA A 57 -3.61 8.73 -2.21
N ASP A 58 -4.42 9.71 -2.62
CA ASP A 58 -4.87 10.81 -1.75
C ASP A 58 -5.77 10.33 -0.59
N GLU A 59 -6.70 9.41 -0.85
CA GLU A 59 -7.49 8.75 0.21
C GLU A 59 -6.57 8.04 1.22
N VAL A 60 -5.60 7.28 0.73
CA VAL A 60 -4.61 6.59 1.58
C VAL A 60 -3.80 7.58 2.40
N LEU A 61 -3.32 8.66 1.79
CA LEU A 61 -2.56 9.69 2.51
C LEU A 61 -3.38 10.32 3.63
N THR A 62 -4.67 10.58 3.38
CA THR A 62 -5.60 11.11 4.38
C THR A 62 -5.78 10.15 5.57
N GLU A 63 -5.93 8.85 5.31
CA GLU A 63 -6.04 7.85 6.37
C GLU A 63 -4.72 7.66 7.15
N LEU A 64 -3.57 7.74 6.46
CA LEU A 64 -2.26 7.71 7.11
C LEU A 64 -2.04 8.94 8.00
N ASP A 65 -2.46 10.13 7.57
CA ASP A 65 -2.43 11.36 8.36
C ASP A 65 -3.31 11.24 9.62
N ALA A 66 -4.51 10.67 9.46
CA ALA A 66 -5.41 10.42 10.59
C ALA A 66 -4.77 9.44 11.58
N LEU A 67 -4.18 8.36 11.08
CA LEU A 67 -3.50 7.34 11.87
C LEU A 67 -2.28 7.92 12.60
N GLU A 68 -1.48 8.74 11.91
CA GLU A 68 -0.33 9.42 12.49
C GLU A 68 -0.76 10.39 13.60
N ARG A 69 -1.85 11.15 13.44
CA ARG A 69 -2.37 12.03 14.50
C ARG A 69 -2.81 11.23 15.73
N LEU A 70 -3.45 10.08 15.51
CA LEU A 70 -3.81 9.15 16.59
C LEU A 70 -2.55 8.62 17.31
N LEU A 71 -1.49 8.29 16.55
CA LEU A 71 -0.17 7.86 17.05
C LEU A 71 0.57 8.96 17.83
N LEU A 72 0.79 10.13 17.22
CA LEU A 72 1.57 11.25 17.75
C LEU A 72 0.90 11.99 18.91
N GLY A 73 -0.43 12.16 18.85
CA GLY A 73 -1.19 12.77 19.93
C GLY A 73 -0.99 12.02 21.26
N ARG A 74 -0.59 10.74 21.20
CA ARG A 74 -0.36 9.87 22.35
C ARG A 74 1.11 9.77 22.75
N ILE A 75 2.04 9.73 21.79
CA ILE A 75 3.50 9.77 22.05
C ILE A 75 3.90 11.03 22.84
N ARG A 76 3.25 12.17 22.59
CA ARG A 76 3.58 13.44 23.25
C ARG A 76 2.98 13.63 24.65
N LEU A 77 1.94 12.88 25.03
CA LEU A 77 1.17 13.19 26.24
C LEU A 77 1.49 12.30 27.44
N THR A 78 1.98 11.06 27.28
CA THR A 78 2.38 10.17 28.39
C THR A 78 3.06 8.91 27.86
N GLY A 79 4.19 8.48 28.44
CA GLY A 79 4.83 7.16 28.20
C GLY A 79 4.01 5.94 28.69
N TYR A 80 2.67 6.05 28.74
CA TYR A 80 1.80 5.03 29.35
C TYR A 80 0.49 4.74 28.59
N LEU A 81 0.19 5.39 27.45
CA LEU A 81 -1.14 5.30 26.84
C LEU A 81 -1.14 5.06 25.32
N TRP A 82 -0.93 3.81 24.92
CA TRP A 82 -1.34 3.33 23.60
C TRP A 82 -2.27 2.13 23.67
N PRO A 83 -3.61 2.24 23.60
CA PRO A 83 -4.51 3.13 24.32
C PRO A 83 -5.34 2.38 25.38
N PRO A 84 -5.31 2.70 26.68
CA PRO A 84 -6.25 2.13 27.66
C PRO A 84 -7.71 2.62 27.47
N ASP A 85 -7.96 3.36 26.39
CA ASP A 85 -9.23 3.94 25.99
C ASP A 85 -9.81 3.14 24.80
N PRO A 86 -10.90 2.38 25.02
CA PRO A 86 -11.54 1.57 23.99
C PRO A 86 -11.94 2.36 22.73
N GLU A 87 -12.28 3.66 22.87
CA GLU A 87 -12.70 4.50 21.75
C GLU A 87 -11.54 4.75 20.78
N VAL A 88 -10.31 4.89 21.29
CA VAL A 88 -9.12 5.09 20.47
C VAL A 88 -8.69 3.80 19.79
N SER A 89 -8.70 2.66 20.51
CA SER A 89 -8.43 1.36 19.87
C SER A 89 -9.45 1.11 18.74
N PHE A 90 -10.71 1.47 18.95
CA PHE A 90 -11.73 1.41 17.90
C PHE A 90 -11.41 2.34 16.73
N ALA A 91 -11.07 3.61 16.99
CA ALA A 91 -10.74 4.58 15.94
C ALA A 91 -9.50 4.16 15.12
N VAL A 92 -8.48 3.61 15.77
CA VAL A 92 -7.29 3.05 15.10
C VAL A 92 -7.71 1.87 14.23
N LYS A 93 -8.45 0.90 14.76
CA LYS A 93 -8.92 -0.27 13.99
C LYS A 93 -9.80 0.12 12.81
N ASP A 94 -10.70 1.08 13.00
CA ASP A 94 -11.56 1.60 11.94
C ASP A 94 -10.75 2.30 10.84
N THR A 95 -9.76 3.12 11.23
CA THR A 95 -8.81 3.76 10.30
C THR A 95 -7.98 2.72 9.53
N LEU A 96 -7.47 1.69 10.20
CA LEU A 96 -6.76 0.58 9.57
C LEU A 96 -7.64 -0.22 8.61
N ASN A 97 -8.93 -0.39 8.92
CA ASN A 97 -9.89 -1.04 8.03
C ASN A 97 -10.21 -0.20 6.80
N ARG A 98 -10.34 1.13 6.95
CA ARG A 98 -10.49 2.06 5.81
C ARG A 98 -9.24 2.05 4.93
N LEU A 99 -8.06 2.16 5.55
CA LEU A 99 -6.77 2.06 4.87
C LEU A 99 -6.67 0.74 4.09
N GLY A 100 -7.05 -0.38 4.71
CA GLY A 100 -7.05 -1.69 4.08
C GLY A 100 -7.97 -1.85 2.86
N ARG A 101 -9.04 -1.07 2.76
CA ARG A 101 -9.88 -1.01 1.56
C ARG A 101 -9.27 -0.13 0.48
N ALA A 102 -8.70 1.01 0.88
CA ALA A 102 -8.07 1.95 -0.04
C ALA A 102 -6.80 1.35 -0.69
N THR A 103 -6.05 0.52 0.04
CA THR A 103 -4.79 -0.08 -0.42
C THR A 103 -4.95 -1.16 -1.49
N GLN A 104 -6.14 -1.77 -1.63
CA GLN A 104 -6.39 -2.85 -2.60
C GLN A 104 -6.18 -2.41 -4.06
N TYR A 105 -6.29 -1.10 -4.30
CA TYR A 105 -6.19 -0.50 -5.63
C TYR A 105 -4.78 0.02 -5.95
N LEU A 106 -3.85 -0.05 -4.99
CA LEU A 106 -2.47 0.39 -5.17
C LEU A 106 -1.59 -0.75 -5.71
N GLN A 107 -0.65 -0.39 -6.58
CA GLN A 107 0.35 -1.32 -7.10
C GLN A 107 1.51 -1.51 -6.11
N GLN A 108 2.30 -2.57 -6.31
CA GLN A 108 3.57 -2.74 -5.61
C GLN A 108 4.56 -1.64 -6.03
N PRO A 109 5.44 -1.13 -5.14
CA PRO A 109 5.69 -1.57 -3.76
C PRO A 109 4.81 -0.89 -2.69
N LEU A 110 3.97 0.09 -3.06
CA LEU A 110 3.15 0.86 -2.11
C LEU A 110 2.32 -0.05 -1.20
N ARG A 111 1.71 -1.07 -1.79
CA ARG A 111 0.83 -2.01 -1.08
C ARG A 111 1.56 -2.77 0.03
N MET A 112 2.79 -3.24 -0.20
CA MET A 112 3.58 -3.96 0.80
C MET A 112 3.78 -3.17 2.09
N HIS A 113 4.18 -1.90 1.98
CA HIS A 113 4.43 -1.06 3.16
C HIS A 113 3.17 -0.77 3.95
N LEU A 114 2.04 -0.59 3.26
CA LEU A 114 0.75 -0.33 3.89
C LEU A 114 0.19 -1.59 4.57
N ASP A 115 0.38 -2.75 3.95
CA ASP A 115 0.01 -4.04 4.56
C ASP A 115 0.87 -4.33 5.80
N LEU A 116 2.17 -4.00 5.78
CA LEU A 116 3.06 -4.11 6.94
C LEU A 116 2.63 -3.17 8.08
N ALA A 117 2.33 -1.90 7.78
CA ALA A 117 1.83 -0.93 8.75
C ALA A 117 0.55 -1.46 9.44
N ARG A 118 -0.37 -2.00 8.63
CA ARG A 118 -1.63 -2.56 9.13
C ARG A 118 -1.41 -3.77 10.02
N ARG A 119 -0.52 -4.68 9.64
CA ARG A 119 -0.20 -5.88 10.44
C ARG A 119 0.38 -5.49 11.80
N ILE A 120 1.42 -4.66 11.81
CA ILE A 120 2.09 -4.19 13.03
C ILE A 120 1.09 -3.52 13.99
N LEU A 121 0.26 -2.60 13.47
CA LEU A 121 -0.66 -1.83 14.30
C LEU A 121 -1.88 -2.63 14.77
N ASN A 122 -2.34 -3.63 14.02
CA ASN A 122 -3.39 -4.55 14.47
C ASN A 122 -2.89 -5.44 15.61
N ASP A 123 -1.66 -5.91 15.50
CA ASP A 123 -1.05 -6.82 16.46
C ASP A 123 -0.46 -6.08 17.68
N ALA A 124 -0.34 -4.74 17.61
CA ALA A 124 0.16 -3.92 18.72
C ALA A 124 -0.77 -3.90 19.95
N ASP A 125 -2.08 -4.00 19.75
CA ASP A 125 -3.09 -4.02 20.83
C ASP A 125 -2.92 -5.24 21.78
N PRO A 126 -2.84 -6.50 21.29
CA PRO A 126 -2.69 -7.68 22.16
C PRO A 126 -1.32 -7.82 22.84
N MET A 127 -0.26 -7.20 22.32
CA MET A 127 1.07 -7.19 22.97
C MET A 127 1.13 -6.34 24.25
N ARG A 128 0.01 -5.72 24.65
CA ARG A 128 -0.11 -4.89 25.83
C ARG A 128 -0.29 -5.73 27.09
N GLY A 129 0.79 -6.37 27.50
CA GLY A 129 0.84 -7.09 28.78
C GLY A 129 2.02 -6.68 29.65
N HIS A 130 3.20 -6.44 29.05
CA HIS A 130 4.45 -6.60 29.79
C HIS A 130 5.50 -5.50 29.53
N GLY A 131 5.73 -4.63 30.51
CA GLY A 131 6.92 -3.76 30.58
C GLY A 131 7.17 -2.89 29.32
N PHE A 132 8.43 -2.88 28.86
CA PHE A 132 8.92 -2.05 27.73
C PHE A 132 8.24 -2.33 26.38
N LEU A 133 7.53 -3.45 26.24
CA LEU A 133 6.75 -3.78 25.04
C LEU A 133 5.52 -2.88 24.85
N ARG A 134 5.19 -2.03 25.83
CA ARG A 134 4.10 -1.07 25.70
C ARG A 134 4.34 0.01 24.64
N GLU A 135 5.59 0.40 24.41
CA GLU A 135 5.93 1.54 23.54
C GLU A 135 6.54 1.11 22.20
N ALA A 136 7.19 -0.06 22.17
CA ALA A 136 7.92 -0.52 21.00
C ALA A 136 7.02 -0.77 19.77
N PRO A 137 5.87 -1.47 19.86
CA PRO A 137 4.95 -1.64 18.73
C PRO A 137 4.43 -0.32 18.16
N VAL A 138 4.20 0.67 19.04
CA VAL A 138 3.70 2.00 18.69
C VAL A 138 4.77 2.79 17.95
N THR A 139 6.00 2.74 18.45
CA THR A 139 7.15 3.42 17.86
C THR A 139 7.47 2.82 16.49
N VAL A 140 7.51 1.50 16.39
CA VAL A 140 7.68 0.80 15.11
C VAL A 140 6.52 1.14 14.17
N GLY A 141 5.27 1.07 14.66
CA GLY A 141 4.07 1.41 13.89
C GLY A 141 4.10 2.84 13.36
N HIS A 142 4.49 3.82 14.19
CA HIS A 142 4.69 5.21 13.74
C HIS A 142 5.74 5.28 12.64
N HIS A 143 6.91 4.67 12.81
CA HIS A 143 7.95 4.71 11.79
C HIS A 143 7.49 4.09 10.47
N VAL A 144 6.69 3.02 10.52
CA VAL A 144 6.13 2.42 9.31
C VAL A 144 5.07 3.33 8.67
N VAL A 145 4.23 4.02 9.46
CA VAL A 145 3.24 4.98 8.95
C VAL A 145 3.89 6.19 8.31
N ASP A 146 4.86 6.82 8.99
CA ASP A 146 5.64 7.95 8.46
C ASP A 146 6.32 7.57 7.14
N HIS A 147 6.92 6.38 7.11
CA HIS A 147 7.54 5.87 5.91
C HIS A 147 6.54 5.60 4.78
N ALA A 148 5.36 5.04 5.08
CA ALA A 148 4.30 4.84 4.11
C ALA A 148 3.79 6.17 3.53
N ARG A 149 3.72 7.24 4.33
CA ARG A 149 3.36 8.58 3.87
C ARG A 149 4.39 9.15 2.89
N ASP A 150 5.68 9.01 3.19
CA ASP A 150 6.76 9.43 2.28
C ASP A 150 6.64 8.73 0.92
N ILE A 151 6.36 7.42 0.92
CA ILE A 151 6.21 6.62 -0.29
C ILE A 151 4.99 7.04 -1.11
N VAL A 152 3.82 7.21 -0.47
CA VAL A 152 2.59 7.68 -1.12
C VAL A 152 2.79 9.10 -1.66
N GLY A 153 3.46 9.97 -0.90
CA GLY A 153 3.82 11.31 -1.34
C GLY A 153 4.73 11.32 -2.56
N LYS A 154 5.75 10.45 -2.60
CA LYS A 154 6.62 10.27 -3.77
C LYS A 154 5.82 9.81 -4.99
N TYR A 155 4.91 8.85 -4.81
CA TYR A 155 4.03 8.36 -5.87
C TYR A 155 3.17 9.49 -6.47
N LEU A 156 2.54 10.30 -5.62
CA LEU A 156 1.72 11.45 -6.04
C LEU A 156 2.53 12.53 -6.78
N ARG A 157 3.81 12.71 -6.41
CA ARG A 157 4.73 13.63 -7.08
C ARG A 157 5.40 13.06 -8.33
N ASN A 158 5.07 11.81 -8.72
CA ASN A 158 5.77 11.07 -9.78
C ASN A 158 7.30 10.96 -9.57
N GLU A 159 7.72 10.90 -8.31
CA GLU A 159 9.11 10.70 -7.95
C GLU A 159 9.48 9.21 -7.99
N PRO A 160 10.72 8.87 -8.38
CA PRO A 160 11.18 7.48 -8.33
C PRO A 160 11.17 6.98 -6.89
N VAL A 161 10.64 5.76 -6.74
CA VAL A 161 10.49 5.07 -5.47
C VAL A 161 11.82 4.33 -5.18
N PRO A 162 12.59 4.72 -4.15
CA PRO A 162 13.98 4.26 -3.95
C PRO A 162 14.10 2.74 -3.71
N PRO A 163 15.15 2.05 -4.22
CA PRO A 163 15.35 0.62 -3.99
C PRO A 163 15.65 0.26 -2.52
N GLU A 164 16.13 1.22 -1.71
CA GLU A 164 16.34 1.02 -0.26
C GLU A 164 15.03 0.75 0.51
N LEU A 165 13.87 0.87 -0.16
CA LEU A 165 12.56 0.56 0.40
C LEU A 165 12.42 -0.91 0.79
N ASP A 166 12.96 -1.82 0.00
CA ASP A 166 12.94 -3.25 0.33
C ASP A 166 13.79 -3.55 1.56
N GLU A 167 14.89 -2.81 1.75
CA GLU A 167 15.75 -2.94 2.93
C GLU A 167 15.06 -2.39 4.18
N ARG A 168 14.45 -1.21 4.10
CA ARG A 168 13.68 -0.63 5.22
C ARG A 168 12.48 -1.49 5.59
N HIS A 169 11.72 -1.97 4.61
CA HIS A 169 10.62 -2.91 4.82
C HIS A 169 11.10 -4.14 5.61
N ARG A 170 12.17 -4.80 5.14
CA ARG A 170 12.75 -5.97 5.81
C ARG A 170 13.24 -5.65 7.22
N ASN A 171 13.81 -4.47 7.45
CA ASN A 171 14.25 -4.05 8.77
C ASN A 171 13.07 -3.87 9.74
N TYR A 172 11.98 -3.24 9.29
CA TYR A 172 10.76 -3.11 10.10
C TYR A 172 10.10 -4.46 10.35
N GLU A 173 10.04 -5.33 9.35
CA GLU A 173 9.51 -6.69 9.49
C GLU A 173 10.33 -7.52 10.48
N LYS A 174 11.67 -7.43 10.42
CA LYS A 174 12.56 -8.10 11.37
C LYS A 174 12.42 -7.54 12.79
N ALA A 175 12.35 -6.21 12.94
CA ALA A 175 12.13 -5.58 14.23
C ALA A 175 10.77 -6.00 14.83
N TRP A 176 9.74 -6.07 13.98
CA TRP A 176 8.42 -6.56 14.36
C TRP A 176 8.44 -8.04 14.78
N GLN A 177 9.07 -8.91 14.01
CA GLN A 177 9.23 -10.32 14.36
C GLN A 177 9.95 -10.49 15.71
N THR A 178 11.00 -9.68 15.94
CA THR A 178 11.73 -9.70 17.22
C THR A 178 10.82 -9.33 18.40
N LEU A 179 9.88 -8.39 18.21
CA LEU A 179 8.90 -8.04 19.23
C LEU A 179 7.88 -9.15 19.45
N GLN A 180 7.46 -9.85 18.39
CA GLN A 180 6.59 -11.03 18.48
C GLN A 180 7.25 -12.15 19.28
N ASP A 181 8.46 -12.56 18.88
CA ASP A 181 9.21 -13.63 19.54
C ASP A 181 9.44 -13.33 21.04
N TYR A 182 9.73 -12.07 21.36
CA TYR A 182 9.91 -11.66 22.75
C TYR A 182 8.59 -11.63 23.53
N ASN A 183 7.49 -11.19 22.93
CA ASN A 183 6.17 -11.24 23.56
C ASN A 183 5.76 -12.68 23.87
N ASP A 184 5.96 -13.60 22.94
CA ASP A 184 5.64 -15.02 23.13
C ASP A 184 6.48 -15.62 24.27
N TRP A 185 7.78 -15.34 24.30
CA TRP A 185 8.66 -15.74 25.41
C TRP A 185 8.20 -15.19 26.77
N MET A 186 7.71 -13.94 26.81
CA MET A 186 7.18 -13.34 28.05
C MET A 186 5.88 -14.00 28.51
N VAL A 187 4.99 -14.36 27.57
CA VAL A 187 3.74 -15.06 27.87
C VAL A 187 4.02 -16.46 28.41
N GLU A 188 4.86 -17.25 27.72
CA GLU A 188 5.27 -18.58 28.16
C GLU A 188 5.87 -18.56 29.57
N ARG A 189 6.73 -17.56 29.84
CA ARG A 189 7.34 -17.38 31.14
C ARG A 189 6.30 -17.05 32.22
N ALA A 190 5.35 -16.18 31.95
CA ALA A 190 4.30 -15.81 32.89
C ALA A 190 3.38 -16.99 33.22
N GLU A 191 3.04 -17.81 32.22
CA GLU A 191 2.26 -19.04 32.39
C GLU A 191 3.02 -20.06 33.26
N ALA A 192 4.30 -20.28 33.01
CA ALA A 192 5.13 -21.18 33.81
C ALA A 192 5.28 -20.70 35.27
N GLU A 193 5.43 -19.39 35.49
CA GLU A 193 5.51 -18.80 36.83
C GLU A 193 4.15 -18.93 37.57
N ALA A 194 3.03 -18.75 36.87
CA ALA A 194 1.69 -18.92 37.44
C ALA A 194 1.41 -20.39 37.81
N GLU A 195 1.78 -21.35 36.97
CA GLU A 195 1.65 -22.78 37.28
C GLU A 195 2.51 -23.16 38.48
N ALA A 196 3.76 -22.69 38.54
CA ALA A 196 4.64 -22.93 39.68
C ALA A 196 4.08 -22.36 41.00
N GLN A 197 3.45 -21.17 40.95
CA GLN A 197 2.78 -20.57 42.11
C GLN A 197 1.53 -21.36 42.52
N ALA A 198 0.72 -21.81 41.56
CA ALA A 198 -0.47 -22.63 41.83
C ALA A 198 -0.10 -23.97 42.48
N VAL A 199 0.96 -24.63 42.00
CA VAL A 199 1.48 -25.87 42.60
C VAL A 199 2.00 -25.63 44.02
N ARG A 200 2.74 -24.53 44.25
CA ARG A 200 3.21 -24.17 45.61
C ARG A 200 2.04 -23.93 46.56
N ALA A 201 1.06 -23.13 46.15
CA ALA A 201 -0.12 -22.84 46.96
C ALA A 201 -0.95 -24.10 47.28
N ALA A 202 -1.10 -25.01 46.31
CA ALA A 202 -1.78 -26.28 46.51
C ALA A 202 -1.05 -27.19 47.52
N ASN A 203 0.28 -27.25 47.44
CA ASN A 203 1.10 -28.02 48.39
C ASN A 203 1.06 -27.42 49.80
N GLU A 204 1.10 -26.10 49.93
CA GLU A 204 0.97 -25.39 51.21
C GLU A 204 -0.40 -25.63 51.85
N ALA A 205 -1.48 -25.58 51.08
CA ALA A 205 -2.84 -25.88 51.55
C ALA A 205 -2.97 -27.34 52.03
N ALA A 206 -2.41 -28.30 51.28
CA ALA A 206 -2.44 -29.71 51.64
C ALA A 206 -1.63 -30.03 52.91
N LEU A 207 -0.53 -29.30 53.15
CA LEU A 207 0.28 -29.44 54.37
C LEU A 207 -0.36 -28.75 55.58
N GLY A 208 -1.12 -27.67 55.38
CA GLY A 208 -1.85 -26.96 56.42
C GLY A 208 -3.04 -27.75 56.99
N ASP A 209 -3.74 -28.53 56.16
CA ASP A 209 -4.87 -29.39 56.58
C ASP A 209 -4.43 -30.70 57.28
N ALA A 210 -3.12 -31.01 57.28
CA ALA A 210 -2.57 -32.22 57.87
C ALA A 210 -2.05 -32.04 59.32
N CYS A 211 -2.17 -30.84 59.89
CA CYS A 211 -1.80 -30.50 61.27
C CYS A 211 -3.04 -30.21 62.12
#